data_AF-A0A6A5RTA7-F1
#
_entry.id   AF-A0A6A5RTA7-F1
#
_cell.length_a   1.000
_cell.length_b   1.000
_cell.length_c   1.000
_cell.angle_alpha   90.00
_cell.angle_beta   90.00
_cell.angle_gamma   90.00
#
_symmetry.space_group_name_H-M   'P 1'
#
loop_
_entity.id
_entity.type
_entity.pdbx_description
1 polymer ?
#
loop_
_entity_poly.entity_id
_entity_poly.type
_entity_poly.pdbx_seq_one_letter_code
_entity_poly.pdbx_strand_id
1 'polypeptide(L)'
;MSAPNDYPAHHRHPVNSTTPADPPVAGEATAAHPPAGKPDPTLESNASQRRLSAPGPSASAELASLKVKLKGALRQFPDFPAPGILFEDILPIFADPALFEALIHALELHITQTYTEKPDVIVGLDARGFLFGPTLALRLGAAFVPVRKRGKLPGPCETAEYMKEYGADFFQMQAGAVKPGQKVLIVDDIIATGGSASAAGTLVEKLGGKIVEYIFILELDFLKGRDKLNAPVYTLLSGQEEKLGSR
;
A
#
# COMPACT_ATOMS: atom_id res chain seq x y z
N MET A 1 -26.97 24.38 41.39
CA MET A 1 -28.15 23.58 40.97
C MET A 1 -27.62 22.43 40.13
N SER A 2 -27.50 21.27 40.77
CA SER A 2 -26.84 20.09 40.24
C SER A 2 -27.89 19.19 39.56
N ALA A 3 -27.62 18.78 38.33
CA ALA A 3 -28.45 17.80 37.62
C ALA A 3 -28.06 16.37 38.06
N PRO A 4 -29.02 15.46 38.28
CA PRO A 4 -28.71 14.09 38.70
C PRO A 4 -28.34 13.19 37.52
N ASN A 5 -27.43 12.28 37.83
CA ASN A 5 -26.81 11.29 36.96
C ASN A 5 -27.59 9.97 37.11
N ASP A 6 -28.33 9.55 36.09
CA ASP A 6 -29.07 8.28 36.08
C ASP A 6 -28.35 7.25 35.20
N TYR A 7 -27.72 6.27 35.86
CA TYR A 7 -27.25 5.03 35.26
C TYR A 7 -27.99 3.87 35.94
N PRO A 8 -28.68 2.97 35.21
CA PRO A 8 -29.13 1.72 35.78
C PRO A 8 -28.04 0.63 35.69
N ALA A 9 -27.96 -0.13 36.77
CA ALA A 9 -26.99 -1.18 37.06
C ALA A 9 -27.36 -2.55 36.46
N HIS A 10 -26.30 -3.30 36.13
CA HIS A 10 -26.12 -4.76 36.22
C HIS A 10 -27.29 -5.71 35.94
N HIS A 11 -27.13 -6.51 34.86
CA HIS A 11 -27.58 -7.90 34.84
C HIS A 11 -26.41 -8.84 34.55
N ARG A 12 -26.20 -9.79 35.47
CA ARG A 12 -25.23 -10.88 35.43
C ARG A 12 -25.88 -12.13 34.83
N HIS A 13 -25.18 -12.70 33.83
CA HIS A 13 -24.99 -14.12 33.41
C HIS A 13 -26.18 -15.10 33.35
N PRO A 14 -26.13 -16.07 32.41
CA PRO A 14 -25.41 -17.30 32.73
C PRO A 14 -24.36 -17.72 31.71
N VAL A 15 -23.34 -18.36 32.28
CA VAL A 15 -22.27 -19.14 31.67
C VAL A 15 -22.89 -20.29 30.88
N ASN A 16 -22.49 -20.47 29.62
CA ASN A 16 -22.87 -21.67 28.87
C ASN A 16 -21.88 -22.78 29.26
N SER A 17 -22.41 -23.78 29.97
CA SER A 17 -21.72 -24.97 30.44
C SER A 17 -21.33 -25.88 29.27
N THR A 18 -20.06 -26.25 29.24
CA THR A 18 -19.50 -27.34 28.44
C THR A 18 -20.01 -28.69 28.94
N THR A 19 -20.66 -29.45 28.06
CA THR A 19 -21.00 -30.87 28.29
C THR A 19 -19.90 -31.75 27.66
N PRO A 20 -19.46 -32.86 28.29
CA PRO A 20 -18.41 -33.73 27.75
C PRO A 20 -18.91 -34.72 26.69
N ALA A 21 -17.94 -35.19 25.92
CA ALA A 21 -17.96 -36.06 24.73
C ALA A 21 -18.77 -37.36 24.79
N ASP A 22 -19.31 -37.74 23.63
CA ASP A 22 -19.56 -39.14 23.23
C ASP A 22 -18.37 -39.70 22.42
N PRO A 23 -18.02 -40.98 22.58
CA PRO A 23 -16.84 -41.60 21.99
C PRO A 23 -17.01 -41.94 20.50
N PRO A 24 -15.91 -42.05 19.72
CA PRO A 24 -15.96 -42.40 18.31
C PRO A 24 -16.26 -43.90 18.12
N VAL A 25 -17.17 -44.19 17.19
CA VAL A 25 -17.48 -45.55 16.73
C VAL A 25 -16.30 -46.10 15.94
N ALA A 26 -15.78 -47.25 16.38
CA ALA A 26 -14.75 -48.02 15.70
C ALA A 26 -15.30 -48.61 14.39
N GLY A 27 -14.79 -48.13 13.26
CA GLY A 27 -14.96 -48.75 11.94
C GLY A 27 -13.65 -49.39 11.51
N GLU A 28 -13.69 -50.69 11.24
CA GLU A 28 -12.57 -51.55 10.90
C GLU A 28 -11.73 -51.06 9.72
N ALA A 29 -10.42 -51.09 9.90
CA ALA A 29 -9.44 -50.98 8.84
C ALA A 29 -9.54 -52.20 7.91
N THR A 30 -9.78 -51.97 6.62
CA THR A 30 -9.50 -52.95 5.57
C THR A 30 -8.39 -52.40 4.68
N ALA A 31 -7.16 -52.76 5.05
CA ALA A 31 -6.02 -52.68 4.15
C ALA A 31 -6.21 -53.74 3.04
N ALA A 32 -6.51 -53.29 1.83
CA ALA A 32 -6.44 -54.13 0.64
C ALA A 32 -5.55 -53.43 -0.40
N HIS A 33 -4.32 -53.92 -0.53
CA HIS A 33 -3.43 -53.63 -1.66
C HIS A 33 -4.07 -54.14 -2.97
N PRO A 34 -4.14 -53.34 -4.04
CA PRO A 34 -4.42 -53.87 -5.37
C PRO A 34 -3.18 -54.57 -5.96
N PRO A 35 -3.34 -55.65 -6.74
CA PRO A 35 -2.21 -56.32 -7.38
C PRO A 35 -1.57 -55.44 -8.45
N ALA A 36 -0.26 -55.62 -8.68
CA ALA A 36 0.48 -54.94 -9.74
C ALA A 36 0.01 -55.41 -11.13
N GLY A 37 -0.92 -54.65 -11.73
CA GLY A 37 -1.39 -54.81 -13.09
C GLY A 37 -0.67 -53.84 -14.04
N LYS A 38 -0.27 -54.36 -15.20
CA LYS A 38 0.48 -53.75 -16.33
C LYS A 38 0.15 -52.28 -16.64
N PRO A 39 1.11 -51.47 -17.15
CA PRO A 39 0.87 -50.09 -17.51
C PRO A 39 -0.18 -49.97 -18.63
N ASP A 40 -1.08 -49.02 -18.44
CA ASP A 40 -2.16 -48.63 -19.35
C ASP A 40 -1.58 -48.08 -20.68
N PRO A 41 -1.92 -48.64 -21.85
CA PRO A 41 -1.37 -48.22 -23.14
C PRO A 41 -1.97 -46.91 -23.67
N THR A 42 -2.80 -46.19 -22.90
CA THR A 42 -3.41 -44.92 -23.35
C THR A 42 -2.66 -43.65 -22.92
N LEU A 43 -1.47 -43.79 -22.33
CA LEU A 43 -0.60 -42.66 -21.94
C LEU A 43 0.42 -42.21 -23.00
N GLU A 44 0.32 -42.69 -24.24
CA GLU A 44 1.19 -42.30 -25.35
C GLU A 44 0.44 -41.57 -26.47
N SER A 45 -0.14 -40.40 -26.20
CA SER A 45 -0.38 -39.39 -27.24
C SER A 45 -0.80 -38.05 -26.64
N ASN A 46 0.16 -37.25 -26.18
CA ASN A 46 0.03 -35.77 -26.12
C ASN A 46 1.38 -35.06 -25.87
N ALA A 47 2.50 -35.63 -26.32
CA ALA A 47 3.83 -35.00 -26.18
C ALA A 47 4.16 -33.96 -27.28
N SER A 48 3.21 -33.61 -28.15
CA SER A 48 3.51 -32.81 -29.36
C SER A 48 2.61 -31.59 -29.57
N GLN A 49 2.09 -30.99 -28.50
CA GLN A 49 1.48 -29.65 -28.56
C GLN A 49 1.81 -28.81 -27.31
N ARG A 50 3.11 -28.63 -27.02
CA ARG A 50 3.52 -27.36 -26.39
C ARG A 50 3.36 -26.29 -27.45
N ARG A 51 2.18 -25.67 -27.51
CA ARG A 51 2.06 -24.31 -28.03
C ARG A 51 3.13 -23.50 -27.31
N LEU A 52 4.13 -23.04 -28.06
CA LEU A 52 4.99 -21.96 -27.61
C LEU A 52 4.04 -20.79 -27.32
N SER A 53 3.69 -20.62 -26.04
CA SER A 53 3.06 -19.40 -25.56
C SER A 53 3.95 -18.27 -26.04
N ALA A 54 3.39 -17.34 -26.81
CA ALA A 54 4.09 -16.14 -27.23
C ALA A 54 4.78 -15.54 -25.99
N PRO A 55 6.04 -15.06 -26.11
CA PRO A 55 6.68 -14.39 -24.99
C PRO A 55 5.76 -13.26 -24.55
N GLY A 56 5.32 -13.29 -23.29
CA GLY A 56 4.54 -12.21 -22.71
C GLY A 56 5.31 -10.88 -22.83
N PRO A 57 4.62 -9.74 -22.74
CA PRO A 57 5.31 -8.44 -22.73
C PRO A 57 6.40 -8.46 -21.66
N SER A 58 7.55 -7.83 -21.94
CA SER A 58 8.55 -7.61 -20.90
C SER A 58 7.92 -6.78 -19.78
N ALA A 59 8.34 -6.97 -18.53
CA ALA A 59 7.81 -6.23 -17.39
C ALA A 59 7.88 -4.70 -17.59
N SER A 60 8.87 -4.21 -18.35
CA SER A 60 8.94 -2.79 -18.75
C SER A 60 7.83 -2.38 -19.74
N ALA A 61 7.53 -3.20 -20.76
CA ALA A 61 6.45 -2.93 -21.71
C ALA A 61 5.07 -3.01 -21.02
N GLU A 62 4.91 -3.96 -20.10
CA GLU A 62 3.71 -4.10 -19.29
C GLU A 62 3.51 -2.88 -18.38
N LEU A 63 4.55 -2.46 -17.65
CA LEU A 63 4.52 -1.26 -16.82
C LEU A 63 4.15 -0.01 -17.64
N ALA A 64 4.70 0.14 -18.85
CA ALA A 64 4.36 1.24 -19.74
C ALA A 64 2.86 1.23 -20.13
N SER A 65 2.30 0.04 -20.44
CA SER A 65 0.87 -0.11 -20.75
C SER A 65 -0.02 0.26 -19.56
N LEU A 66 0.34 -0.18 -18.35
CA LEU A 66 -0.39 0.15 -17.12
C LEU A 66 -0.38 1.65 -16.85
N LYS A 67 0.78 2.32 -17.04
CA LYS A 67 0.89 3.78 -16.88
C LYS A 67 -0.06 4.53 -17.82
N VAL A 68 -0.16 4.11 -19.10
CA VAL A 68 -1.11 4.70 -20.06
C VAL A 68 -2.55 4.53 -19.58
N LYS A 69 -2.91 3.31 -19.15
CA LYS A 69 -4.26 3.00 -18.64
C LYS A 69 -4.62 3.86 -17.43
N LEU A 70 -3.71 3.96 -16.45
CA LEU A 70 -3.90 4.73 -15.22
C LEU A 70 -3.99 6.23 -15.49
N LYS A 71 -3.12 6.76 -16.36
CA LYS A 71 -3.16 8.17 -16.76
C LYS A 71 -4.48 8.54 -17.45
N GLY A 72 -5.02 7.65 -18.27
CA GLY A 72 -6.32 7.84 -18.92
C GLY A 72 -7.52 7.89 -17.97
N ALA A 73 -7.37 7.44 -16.72
CA ALA A 73 -8.43 7.47 -15.71
C ALA A 73 -8.46 8.77 -14.88
N LEU A 74 -7.38 9.56 -14.90
CA LEU A 74 -7.27 10.78 -14.11
C LEU A 74 -8.31 11.81 -14.56
N ARG A 75 -8.83 12.57 -13.59
CA ARG A 75 -9.69 13.73 -13.86
C ARG A 75 -8.98 15.01 -13.47
N GLN A 76 -9.15 16.04 -14.27
CA GLN A 76 -8.55 17.34 -14.02
C GLN A 76 -9.59 18.31 -13.46
N PHE A 77 -9.21 19.03 -12.41
CA PHE A 77 -10.00 20.07 -11.78
C PHE A 77 -9.20 21.38 -11.77
N PRO A 78 -9.50 22.33 -12.65
CA PRO A 78 -8.84 23.64 -12.63
C PRO A 78 -9.22 24.43 -11.38
N ASP A 79 -8.33 25.31 -10.95
CA ASP A 79 -8.48 26.22 -9.82
C ASP A 79 -8.77 25.55 -8.48
N PHE A 80 -8.19 24.35 -8.26
CA PHE A 80 -8.33 23.60 -7.02
C PHE A 80 -6.96 23.20 -6.44
N PRO A 81 -6.72 23.36 -5.12
CA PRO A 81 -7.62 23.94 -4.11
C PRO A 81 -7.67 25.48 -4.14
N ALA A 82 -6.88 26.12 -5.00
CA ALA A 82 -6.82 27.57 -5.16
C ALA A 82 -6.68 27.95 -6.64
N PRO A 83 -7.03 29.19 -7.03
CA PRO A 83 -6.90 29.67 -8.41
C PRO A 83 -5.48 29.49 -8.96
N GLY A 84 -5.38 29.06 -10.23
CA GLY A 84 -4.11 28.83 -10.94
C GLY A 84 -3.49 27.44 -10.71
N ILE A 85 -4.16 26.55 -9.98
CA ILE A 85 -3.70 25.17 -9.73
C ILE A 85 -4.58 24.20 -10.52
N LEU A 86 -3.97 23.34 -11.35
CA LEU A 86 -4.67 22.26 -12.04
C LEU A 86 -4.52 20.96 -11.24
N PHE A 87 -5.55 20.59 -10.49
CA PHE A 87 -5.54 19.41 -9.65
C PHE A 87 -5.82 18.14 -10.46
N GLU A 88 -5.01 17.10 -10.25
CA GLU A 88 -5.23 15.78 -10.82
C GLU A 88 -5.84 14.85 -9.77
N ASP A 89 -7.08 14.47 -10.01
CA ASP A 89 -7.84 13.56 -9.18
C ASP A 89 -7.61 12.10 -9.59
N ILE A 90 -7.09 11.34 -8.65
CA ILE A 90 -6.79 9.91 -8.76
C ILE A 90 -7.96 9.01 -8.33
N LEU A 91 -9.00 9.57 -7.70
CA LEU A 91 -10.10 8.78 -7.14
C LEU A 91 -10.80 7.85 -8.16
N PRO A 92 -10.89 8.18 -9.47
CA PRO A 92 -11.42 7.24 -10.47
C PRO A 92 -10.65 5.91 -10.54
N ILE A 93 -9.35 5.90 -10.24
CA ILE A 93 -8.55 4.66 -10.19
C ILE A 93 -9.09 3.70 -9.12
N PHE A 94 -9.51 4.24 -7.97
CA PHE A 94 -10.02 3.43 -6.86
C PHE A 94 -11.49 3.03 -7.03
N ALA A 95 -12.25 3.79 -7.83
CA ALA A 95 -13.65 3.49 -8.14
C ALA A 95 -13.82 2.30 -9.09
N ASP A 96 -12.79 1.96 -9.87
CA ASP A 96 -12.76 0.81 -10.77
C ASP A 96 -11.76 -0.25 -10.24
N PRO A 97 -12.22 -1.43 -9.80
CA PRO A 97 -11.35 -2.49 -9.30
C PRO A 97 -10.24 -2.90 -10.28
N ALA A 98 -10.49 -2.84 -11.59
CA ALA A 98 -9.51 -3.20 -12.61
C ALA A 98 -8.46 -2.10 -12.84
N LEU A 99 -8.75 -0.85 -12.45
CA LEU A 99 -7.76 0.23 -12.40
C LEU A 99 -6.99 0.19 -11.09
N PHE A 100 -7.65 -0.11 -9.97
CA PHE A 100 -6.95 -0.24 -8.69
C PHE A 100 -5.95 -1.41 -8.72
N GLU A 101 -6.35 -2.55 -9.28
CA GLU A 101 -5.43 -3.68 -9.51
C GLU A 101 -4.27 -3.27 -10.44
N ALA A 102 -4.55 -2.52 -11.50
CA ALA A 102 -3.50 -2.02 -12.39
C ALA A 102 -2.51 -1.08 -11.68
N LEU A 103 -2.97 -0.26 -10.73
CA LEU A 103 -2.12 0.59 -9.90
C LEU A 103 -1.19 -0.27 -9.02
N ILE A 104 -1.76 -1.23 -8.28
CA ILE A 104 -0.97 -2.09 -7.39
C ILE A 104 0.05 -2.92 -8.19
N HIS A 105 -0.37 -3.46 -9.33
CA HIS A 105 0.52 -4.21 -10.22
C HIS A 105 1.65 -3.35 -10.79
N ALA A 106 1.36 -2.12 -11.21
CA ALA A 106 2.39 -1.21 -11.70
C ALA A 106 3.45 -0.87 -10.63
N LEU A 107 3.02 -0.65 -9.39
CA LEU A 107 3.91 -0.40 -8.26
C LEU A 107 4.73 -1.65 -7.89
N GLU A 108 4.10 -2.83 -7.88
CA GLU A 108 4.78 -4.11 -7.65
C GLU A 108 5.85 -4.39 -8.71
N LEU A 109 5.54 -4.19 -9.99
CA LEU A 109 6.51 -4.33 -11.08
C LEU A 109 7.70 -3.40 -10.88
N HIS A 110 7.47 -2.11 -10.60
CA HIS A 110 8.56 -1.17 -10.32
C HIS A 110 9.46 -1.66 -9.18
N ILE A 111 8.87 -2.04 -8.05
CA ILE A 111 9.63 -2.45 -6.85
C ILE A 111 10.44 -3.72 -7.13
N THR A 112 9.83 -4.74 -7.74
CA THR A 112 10.47 -6.04 -8.01
C THR A 112 11.52 -5.98 -9.11
N GLN A 113 11.42 -5.02 -10.04
CA GLN A 113 12.45 -4.77 -11.05
C GLN A 113 13.61 -3.93 -10.53
N THR A 114 13.36 -3.03 -9.58
CA THR A 114 14.35 -2.11 -9.03
C THR A 114 15.14 -2.72 -7.88
N TYR A 115 14.49 -3.55 -7.06
CA TYR A 115 15.08 -4.11 -5.85
C TYR A 115 15.01 -5.64 -5.83
N THR A 116 16.14 -6.28 -5.51
CA THR A 116 16.21 -7.74 -5.35
C THR A 116 15.49 -8.22 -4.09
N GLU A 117 15.53 -7.41 -3.03
CA GLU A 117 14.91 -7.74 -1.76
C GLU A 117 13.61 -6.96 -1.58
N LYS A 118 12.61 -7.64 -1.01
CA LYS A 118 11.33 -7.00 -0.66
C LYS A 118 11.52 -6.00 0.51
N PRO A 119 10.67 -4.96 0.58
CA PRO A 119 10.61 -4.09 1.74
C PRO A 119 10.00 -4.82 2.95
N ASP A 120 10.38 -4.42 4.15
CA ASP A 120 9.80 -4.94 5.39
C ASP A 120 8.53 -4.16 5.78
N VAL A 121 8.50 -2.86 5.45
CA VAL A 121 7.43 -1.93 5.85
C VAL A 121 7.06 -0.99 4.70
N ILE A 122 5.77 -0.80 4.47
CA ILE A 122 5.22 0.29 3.69
C ILE A 122 4.66 1.34 4.64
N VAL A 123 5.23 2.54 4.59
CA VAL A 123 4.75 3.70 5.35
C VAL A 123 3.85 4.54 4.46
N GLY A 124 2.56 4.65 4.81
CA GLY A 124 1.61 5.52 4.11
C GLY A 124 1.48 6.87 4.79
N LEU A 125 1.28 7.95 4.03
CA LEU A 125 0.95 9.26 4.57
C LEU A 125 -0.57 9.50 4.62
N ASP A 126 -1.03 10.13 5.72
CA ASP A 126 -2.43 10.51 5.91
C ASP A 126 -2.83 11.64 4.93
N ALA A 127 -3.90 11.51 4.14
CA ALA A 127 -4.83 10.38 4.08
C ALA A 127 -4.66 9.53 2.81
N ARG A 128 -4.18 10.13 1.72
CA ARG A 128 -4.33 9.55 0.38
C ARG A 128 -3.33 8.41 0.13
N GLY A 129 -2.17 8.43 0.77
CA GLY A 129 -1.30 7.26 0.87
C GLY A 129 -2.00 6.01 1.47
N PHE A 130 -3.08 6.17 2.25
CA PHE A 130 -3.84 5.05 2.81
C PHE A 130 -4.77 4.37 1.81
N LEU A 131 -5.06 5.02 0.67
CA LEU A 131 -5.93 4.45 -0.35
C LEU A 131 -5.30 3.24 -1.04
N PHE A 132 -3.97 3.18 -1.11
CA PHE A 132 -3.25 2.09 -1.78
C PHE A 132 -2.11 1.47 -0.95
N GLY A 133 -1.55 2.21 0.02
CA GLY A 133 -0.43 1.73 0.83
C GLY A 133 -0.67 0.39 1.54
N PRO A 134 -1.81 0.17 2.23
CA PRO A 134 -2.11 -1.11 2.85
C PRO A 134 -2.23 -2.26 1.85
N THR A 135 -2.86 -2.01 0.69
CA THR A 135 -3.02 -3.01 -0.37
C THR A 135 -1.68 -3.39 -0.99
N LEU A 136 -0.79 -2.41 -1.21
CA LEU A 136 0.56 -2.64 -1.68
C LEU A 136 1.40 -3.42 -0.64
N ALA A 137 1.27 -3.08 0.64
CA ALA A 137 1.93 -3.81 1.73
C ALA A 137 1.51 -5.28 1.74
N LEU A 138 0.20 -5.53 1.65
CA LEU A 138 -0.36 -6.88 1.57
C LEU A 138 0.18 -7.64 0.36
N ARG A 139 0.21 -7.01 -0.82
CA ARG A 139 0.74 -7.61 -2.06
C ARG A 139 2.19 -8.04 -1.91
N LEU A 140 3.01 -7.20 -1.28
CA LEU A 140 4.44 -7.45 -1.10
C LEU A 140 4.76 -8.36 0.09
N GLY A 141 3.78 -8.65 0.97
CA GLY A 141 4.01 -9.36 2.22
C GLY A 141 4.76 -8.53 3.26
N ALA A 142 4.62 -7.20 3.20
CA ALA A 142 5.22 -6.24 4.10
C ALA A 142 4.23 -5.75 5.17
N ALA A 143 4.72 -5.20 6.28
CA ALA A 143 3.87 -4.51 7.24
C ALA A 143 3.40 -3.16 6.66
N PHE A 144 2.23 -2.69 7.09
CA PHE A 144 1.78 -1.33 6.82
C PHE A 144 1.85 -0.47 8.08
N VAL A 145 2.39 0.74 7.97
CA VAL A 145 2.51 1.71 9.06
C VAL A 145 1.94 3.07 8.62
N PRO A 146 0.97 3.63 9.34
CA PRO A 146 0.45 4.96 9.03
C PRO A 146 1.31 6.07 9.66
N VAL A 147 1.60 7.11 8.89
CA VAL A 147 2.01 8.43 9.39
C VAL A 147 0.79 9.33 9.40
N ARG A 148 0.45 9.92 10.56
CA ARG A 148 -0.76 10.74 10.71
C ARG A 148 -0.48 12.09 11.31
N LYS A 149 -1.37 13.05 11.09
CA LYS A 149 -1.33 14.34 11.79
C LYS A 149 -1.39 14.13 13.30
N ARG A 150 -0.76 15.04 14.05
CA ARG A 150 -0.68 14.97 15.51
C ARG A 150 -2.05 14.77 16.17
N GLY A 151 -2.08 13.86 17.16
CA GLY A 151 -3.28 13.55 17.95
C GLY A 151 -4.24 12.55 17.31
N LYS A 152 -3.88 11.94 16.17
CA LYS A 152 -4.70 10.91 15.49
C LYS A 152 -4.26 9.47 15.78
N LEU A 153 -3.07 9.27 16.35
CA LEU A 153 -2.55 7.95 16.73
C LEU A 153 -2.62 7.78 18.25
N PRO A 154 -3.03 6.60 18.76
CA PRO A 154 -3.00 6.31 20.19
C PRO A 154 -1.59 5.90 20.64
N GLY A 155 -1.33 6.05 21.93
CA GLY A 155 -0.08 5.59 22.57
C GLY A 155 1.14 6.46 22.25
N PRO A 156 2.34 6.01 22.66
CA PRO A 156 3.59 6.74 22.45
C PRO A 156 3.90 6.92 20.96
N CYS A 157 4.21 8.16 20.55
CA CYS A 157 4.52 8.49 19.17
C CYS A 157 5.79 9.33 19.08
N GLU A 158 6.58 9.06 18.05
CA GLU A 158 7.56 10.00 17.53
C GLU A 158 6.85 11.11 16.76
N THR A 159 7.42 12.31 16.80
CA THR A 159 6.85 13.49 16.14
C THR A 159 7.89 14.15 15.24
N ALA A 160 7.47 14.55 14.04
CA ALA A 160 8.27 15.34 13.11
C ALA A 160 7.49 16.57 12.66
N GLU A 161 8.18 17.71 12.67
CA GLU A 161 7.64 18.99 12.24
C GLU A 161 7.77 19.14 10.72
N TYR A 162 6.80 19.80 10.10
CA TYR A 162 6.92 20.26 8.73
C TYR A 162 6.30 21.65 8.55
N MET A 163 6.87 22.43 7.64
CA MET A 163 6.43 23.80 7.38
C MET A 163 5.33 23.84 6.33
N LYS A 164 4.25 24.55 6.65
CA LYS A 164 3.24 25.05 5.70
C LYS A 164 3.52 26.51 5.38
N GLU A 165 2.73 27.10 4.48
CA GLU A 165 2.80 28.53 4.15
C GLU A 165 2.63 29.45 5.37
N TYR A 166 1.79 29.07 6.33
CA TYR A 166 1.45 29.90 7.49
C TYR A 166 1.63 29.16 8.82
N GLY A 167 2.77 28.47 8.99
CA GLY A 167 3.18 27.88 10.25
C GLY A 167 3.57 26.41 10.17
N ALA A 168 3.97 25.87 11.31
CA ALA A 168 4.34 24.47 11.46
C ALA A 168 3.13 23.58 11.69
N ASP A 169 3.15 22.37 11.13
CA ASP A 169 2.28 21.28 11.52
C ASP A 169 3.13 20.03 11.81
N PHE A 170 2.53 19.00 12.40
CA PHE A 170 3.25 17.86 12.95
C PHE A 170 2.65 16.55 12.47
N PHE A 171 3.53 15.70 11.95
CA PHE A 171 3.22 14.29 11.71
C PHE A 171 3.73 13.43 12.86
N GLN A 172 3.04 12.32 13.08
CA GLN A 172 3.33 11.34 14.12
C GLN A 172 3.34 9.92 13.56
N MET A 173 4.19 9.09 14.16
CA MET A 173 4.28 7.65 13.96
C MET A 173 4.43 6.98 15.33
N GLN A 174 3.76 5.85 15.57
CA GLN A 174 3.89 5.14 16.85
C GLN A 174 5.32 4.65 17.07
N ALA A 175 5.85 4.77 18.30
CA ALA A 175 7.28 4.56 18.61
C ALA A 175 7.82 3.13 18.37
N GLY A 176 6.94 2.15 18.17
CA GLY A 176 7.31 0.76 17.84
C GLY A 176 6.88 0.30 16.45
N ALA A 177 6.40 1.23 15.61
CA ALA A 177 5.82 0.87 14.31
C ALA A 177 6.88 0.42 13.29
N VAL A 178 8.10 0.96 13.40
CA VAL A 178 9.26 0.56 12.61
C VAL A 178 10.36 0.11 13.57
N LYS A 179 10.99 -1.02 13.29
CA LYS A 179 12.11 -1.55 14.05
C LYS A 179 13.44 -1.14 13.40
N PRO A 180 14.51 -0.96 14.20
CA PRO A 180 15.82 -0.65 13.66
C PRO A 180 16.26 -1.63 12.57
N GLY A 181 16.75 -1.09 11.45
CA GLY A 181 17.26 -1.86 10.31
C GLY A 181 16.20 -2.30 9.29
N GLN A 182 14.91 -2.15 9.57
CA GLN A 182 13.86 -2.48 8.59
C GLN A 182 13.94 -1.58 7.35
N LYS A 183 13.84 -2.19 6.18
CA LYS A 183 13.74 -1.52 4.88
C LYS A 183 12.33 -1.00 4.70
N VAL A 184 12.17 0.31 4.50
CA VAL A 184 10.86 0.92 4.35
C VAL A 184 10.73 1.66 3.02
N LEU A 185 9.56 1.47 2.39
CA LEU A 185 9.10 2.34 1.31
C LEU A 185 8.10 3.33 1.89
N ILE A 186 8.24 4.59 1.54
CA ILE A 186 7.30 5.64 1.93
C ILE A 186 6.42 5.94 0.74
N VAL A 187 5.10 5.89 0.92
CA VAL A 187 4.13 6.08 -0.16
C VAL A 187 3.17 7.23 0.15
N ASP A 188 2.93 8.06 -0.84
CA ASP A 188 1.82 9.02 -0.86
C ASP A 188 1.31 9.16 -2.28
N ASP A 189 0.20 9.84 -2.47
CA ASP A 189 -0.39 9.92 -3.78
C ASP A 189 0.26 10.98 -4.68
N ILE A 190 0.54 12.16 -4.16
CA ILE A 190 1.15 13.27 -4.91
C ILE A 190 2.30 13.88 -4.11
N ILE A 191 3.47 14.04 -4.73
CA ILE A 191 4.52 14.91 -4.20
C ILE A 191 4.40 16.32 -4.78
N ALA A 192 4.17 17.29 -3.89
CA ALA A 192 4.18 18.72 -4.20
C ALA A 192 5.49 19.37 -3.70
N THR A 193 5.44 20.06 -2.56
CA THR A 193 6.63 20.72 -1.98
C THR A 193 7.58 19.76 -1.25
N GLY A 194 7.25 18.47 -1.15
CA GLY A 194 8.05 17.45 -0.44
C GLY A 194 8.01 17.48 1.09
N GLY A 195 7.37 18.49 1.71
CA GLY A 195 7.42 18.70 3.17
C GLY A 195 6.86 17.52 3.99
N SER A 196 5.68 17.01 3.63
CA SER A 196 5.06 15.88 4.34
C SER A 196 5.88 14.60 4.22
N ALA A 197 6.38 14.30 3.02
CA ALA A 197 7.23 13.14 2.76
C ALA A 197 8.56 13.22 3.52
N SER A 198 9.19 14.40 3.56
CA SER A 198 10.41 14.63 4.34
C SER A 198 10.20 14.40 5.85
N ALA A 199 9.07 14.86 6.40
CA ALA A 199 8.72 14.60 7.79
C ALA A 199 8.45 13.10 8.07
N ALA A 200 7.82 12.39 7.13
CA ALA A 200 7.67 10.93 7.22
C ALA A 200 9.03 10.23 7.21
N GLY A 201 9.96 10.67 6.36
CA GLY A 201 11.34 10.19 6.35
C GLY A 201 12.04 10.40 7.70
N THR A 202 11.92 11.59 8.27
CA THR A 202 12.47 11.91 9.60
C THR A 202 11.92 10.97 10.68
N LEU A 203 10.63 10.63 10.65
CA LEU A 203 10.03 9.69 11.60
C LEU A 203 10.62 8.28 11.44
N VAL A 204 10.78 7.81 10.20
CA VAL A 204 11.38 6.50 9.91
C VAL A 204 12.82 6.43 10.43
N GLU A 205 13.62 7.48 10.20
CA GLU A 205 15.00 7.57 10.68
C GLU A 205 15.10 7.59 12.20
N LYS A 206 14.21 8.34 12.88
CA LYS A 206 14.14 8.35 14.35
C LYS A 206 13.89 6.97 14.95
N LEU A 207 13.12 6.12 14.25
CA LEU A 207 12.85 4.74 14.65
C LEU A 207 13.93 3.75 14.16
N GLY A 208 14.97 4.23 13.49
CA GLY A 208 16.09 3.42 13.00
C GLY A 208 15.80 2.66 11.70
N GLY A 209 14.71 2.97 11.00
CA GLY A 209 14.39 2.39 9.70
C GLY A 209 15.35 2.86 8.59
N LYS A 210 15.43 2.09 7.51
CA LYS A 210 16.21 2.39 6.30
C LYS A 210 15.25 2.67 5.16
N ILE A 211 15.18 3.93 4.74
CA ILE A 211 14.32 4.36 3.63
C ILE A 211 14.95 3.84 2.33
N VAL A 212 14.23 2.96 1.65
CA VAL A 212 14.65 2.38 0.36
C VAL A 212 14.26 3.31 -0.79
N GLU A 213 13.04 3.83 -0.76
CA GLU A 213 12.49 4.70 -1.80
C GLU A 213 11.27 5.47 -1.27
N TYR A 214 11.03 6.65 -1.85
CA TYR A 214 9.75 7.33 -1.82
C TYR A 214 9.00 7.05 -3.12
N ILE A 215 7.74 6.62 -3.03
CA ILE A 215 6.91 6.27 -4.18
C ILE A 215 5.66 7.16 -4.19
N PHE A 216 5.45 7.85 -5.31
CA PHE A 216 4.29 8.69 -5.56
C PHE A 216 3.53 8.22 -6.81
N ILE A 217 2.22 8.47 -6.87
CA ILE A 217 1.45 8.26 -8.10
C ILE A 217 1.72 9.41 -9.07
N LEU A 218 1.72 10.65 -8.57
CA LEU A 218 1.92 11.88 -9.34
C LEU A 218 2.96 12.81 -8.69
N GLU A 219 3.47 13.73 -9.48
CA GLU A 219 4.44 14.74 -9.05
C GLU A 219 4.14 16.10 -9.67
N LEU A 220 4.35 17.15 -8.90
CA LEU A 220 4.35 18.53 -9.38
C LEU A 220 5.81 18.99 -9.53
N ASP A 221 6.43 18.68 -10.66
CA ASP A 221 7.87 18.83 -10.90
C ASP A 221 8.36 20.27 -10.63
N PHE A 222 7.55 21.27 -10.97
CA PHE A 222 7.87 22.70 -10.78
C PHE A 222 8.03 23.12 -9.31
N LEU A 223 7.54 22.32 -8.35
CA LEU A 223 7.68 22.58 -6.91
C LEU A 223 8.94 21.97 -6.30
N LYS A 224 9.73 21.22 -7.09
CA LYS A 224 11.01 20.62 -6.68
C LYS A 224 10.93 19.82 -5.37
N GLY A 225 9.85 19.06 -5.17
CA GLY A 225 9.63 18.31 -3.94
C GLY A 225 10.72 17.30 -3.63
N ARG A 226 11.32 16.70 -4.67
CA ARG A 226 12.42 15.73 -4.56
C ARG A 226 13.65 16.28 -3.83
N ASP A 227 13.92 17.58 -3.95
CA ASP A 227 15.11 18.22 -3.36
C ASP A 227 15.12 18.15 -1.82
N LYS A 228 13.96 17.86 -1.19
CA LYS A 228 13.83 17.73 0.27
C LYS A 228 13.93 16.29 0.78
N LEU A 229 14.08 15.31 -0.12
CA LEU A 229 14.06 13.90 0.21
C LEU A 229 15.48 13.33 0.24
N ASN A 230 15.72 12.44 1.20
CA ASN A 230 17.02 11.87 1.54
C ASN A 230 17.23 10.46 0.98
N ALA A 231 16.35 9.99 0.10
CA ALA A 231 16.39 8.68 -0.52
C ALA A 231 15.88 8.77 -1.97
N PRO A 232 16.08 7.71 -2.80
CA PRO A 232 15.55 7.68 -4.16
C PRO A 232 14.05 7.95 -4.22
N VAL A 233 13.60 8.57 -5.32
CA VAL A 233 12.21 8.95 -5.53
C VAL A 233 11.71 8.39 -6.86
N TYR A 234 10.59 7.68 -6.79
CA TYR A 234 9.85 7.20 -7.93
C TYR A 234 8.48 7.85 -8.01
N THR A 235 8.12 8.31 -9.20
CA THR A 235 6.77 8.79 -9.53
C THR A 235 6.23 7.93 -10.66
N LEU A 236 5.05 7.32 -10.43
CA LEU A 236 4.47 6.38 -11.38
C LEU A 236 4.07 7.07 -12.69
N LEU A 237 3.37 8.20 -12.59
CA LEU A 237 2.87 8.98 -13.70
C LEU A 237 3.58 10.34 -13.72
N SER A 238 4.20 10.68 -14.85
CA SER A 238 4.76 12.02 -15.06
C SER A 238 3.62 13.05 -14.95
N GLY A 239 3.75 13.96 -13.98
CA GLY A 239 2.76 15.00 -13.73
C GLY A 239 2.96 16.22 -14.63
N GLN A 240 2.52 17.39 -14.17
CA GLN A 240 2.48 18.61 -14.97
C GLN A 240 3.86 19.28 -15.03
N GLU A 241 4.36 19.46 -16.25
CA GLU A 241 5.67 20.09 -16.50
C GLU A 241 5.65 21.62 -16.32
N GLU A 242 4.49 22.30 -16.38
CA GLU A 242 4.40 23.77 -16.28
C GLU A 242 3.14 24.29 -15.56
N LYS A 243 3.26 25.48 -14.95
CA LYS A 243 2.10 26.31 -14.59
C LYS A 243 1.28 26.59 -15.85
N LEU A 244 0.00 26.28 -15.83
CA LEU A 244 -0.95 26.79 -16.82
C LEU A 244 -1.06 28.31 -16.65
N GLY A 245 -0.17 29.08 -17.28
CA GLY A 245 -0.07 30.51 -17.01
C GLY A 245 0.89 31.28 -17.92
N SER A 246 0.62 31.28 -19.22
CA SER A 246 0.89 32.46 -20.06
C SER A 246 -0.08 32.49 -21.25
N ARG A 247 -1.29 33.00 -21.02
CA ARG A 247 -2.11 33.72 -22.00
C ARG A 247 -2.66 34.97 -21.35
#